data_AF-A0A0C2CZT3-F1
#
_entry.id   AF-A0A0C2CZT3-F1
#
_cell.length_a   1.000
_cell.length_b   1.000
_cell.length_c   1.000
_cell.angle_alpha   90.00
_cell.angle_beta   90.00
_cell.angle_gamma   90.00
#
_symmetry.space_group_name_H-M   'P 1'
#
loop_
_entity.id
_entity.type
_entity.pdbx_description
1 polymer ?
#
loop_
_entity_poly.entity_id
_entity_poly.type
_entity_poly.pdbx_seq_one_letter_code
_entity_poly.pdbx_strand_id
1 'polypeptide(L)'
;MFYDRIMSDESLSHFFDDLDMDKQINKQIAFMTMAFGGPHDYTGTDMRAAHARLISRGLAVEHFSAIADHLEATLVALSVPPELVGEVLTIVGSTKSEVLNE
;
A
#
# COMPACT_ATOMS: atom_id res chain seq x y z
N MET A 1 1.65 12.87 -3.73
CA MET A 1 2.48 12.12 -4.70
C MET A 1 2.09 10.65 -4.79
N PHE A 2 2.19 9.85 -3.72
CA PHE A 2 1.85 8.41 -3.79
C PHE A 2 0.39 8.16 -4.17
N TYR A 3 -0.56 8.72 -3.42
CA TYR A 3 -1.98 8.56 -3.75
C TYR A 3 -2.37 9.27 -5.05
N ASP A 4 -1.73 10.38 -5.42
CA ASP A 4 -1.97 11.01 -6.73
C ASP A 4 -1.61 10.04 -7.87
N ARG A 5 -0.52 9.27 -7.73
CA ARG A 5 -0.15 8.22 -8.70
C ARG A 5 -1.18 7.11 -8.73
N ILE A 6 -1.62 6.61 -7.57
CA ILE A 6 -2.65 5.55 -7.46
C ILE A 6 -3.97 6.01 -8.08
N MET A 7 -4.43 7.22 -7.77
CA MET A 7 -5.69 7.76 -8.27
C MET A 7 -5.62 8.10 -9.76
N SER A 8 -4.43 8.28 -10.33
CA SER A 8 -4.21 8.46 -11.77
C SER A 8 -4.05 7.12 -12.52
N ASP A 9 -3.96 6.00 -11.80
CA ASP A 9 -3.85 4.67 -12.38
C ASP A 9 -5.25 4.06 -12.54
N GLU A 10 -5.71 3.90 -13.78
CA GLU A 10 -7.03 3.34 -14.10
C GLU A 10 -7.19 1.89 -13.60
N SER A 11 -6.09 1.14 -13.47
CA SER A 11 -6.12 -0.22 -12.95
C SER A 11 -6.29 -0.28 -11.41
N LEU A 12 -6.08 0.82 -10.71
CA LEU A 12 -6.12 0.87 -9.24
C LEU A 12 -7.22 1.76 -8.68
N SER A 13 -7.43 2.92 -9.29
CA SER A 13 -8.31 4.00 -8.79
C SER A 13 -9.69 3.50 -8.37
N HIS A 14 -10.30 2.60 -9.15
CA HIS A 14 -11.63 2.06 -8.87
C HIS A 14 -11.73 1.26 -7.54
N PHE A 15 -10.62 0.76 -6.98
CA PHE A 15 -10.64 0.13 -5.65
C PHE A 15 -10.89 1.16 -4.53
N PHE A 16 -10.65 2.45 -4.80
CA PHE A 16 -10.68 3.54 -3.83
C PHE A 16 -11.94 4.45 -3.94
N ASP A 17 -12.81 4.24 -4.93
CA ASP A 17 -13.98 5.09 -5.21
C ASP A 17 -14.92 5.33 -3.99
N ASP A 18 -15.03 4.34 -3.10
CA ASP A 18 -15.93 4.39 -1.93
C ASP A 18 -15.22 4.84 -0.64
N LEU A 19 -13.97 5.32 -0.72
CA LEU A 19 -13.15 5.61 0.45
C LEU A 19 -13.05 7.12 0.75
N ASP A 20 -13.07 7.42 2.04
CA ASP A 20 -12.59 8.70 2.55
C ASP A 20 -11.05 8.69 2.46
N MET A 21 -10.53 9.39 1.45
CA MET A 21 -9.11 9.39 1.13
C MET A 21 -8.26 10.03 2.23
N ASP A 22 -8.77 10.99 2.99
CA ASP A 22 -8.04 11.58 4.11
C ASP A 22 -7.87 10.54 5.24
N LYS A 23 -8.92 9.76 5.53
CA LYS A 23 -8.80 8.63 6.46
C LYS A 23 -7.87 7.54 5.93
N GLN A 24 -7.90 7.27 4.63
CA GLN A 24 -7.06 6.26 4.01
C GLN A 24 -5.57 6.65 4.07
N ILE A 25 -5.24 7.91 3.76
CA ILE A 25 -3.87 8.45 3.87
C ILE A 25 -3.36 8.30 5.31
N ASN A 26 -4.16 8.69 6.31
CA ASN A 26 -3.77 8.57 7.71
C ASN A 26 -3.51 7.11 8.12
N LYS A 27 -4.34 6.17 7.68
CA LYS A 27 -4.14 4.73 7.91
C LYS A 27 -2.87 4.21 7.23
N GLN A 28 -2.56 4.67 6.02
CA GLN A 28 -1.35 4.26 5.32
C GLN A 28 -0.09 4.81 6.01
N ILE A 29 -0.11 6.07 6.44
CA ILE A 29 1.00 6.66 7.22
C ILE A 29 1.25 5.84 8.49
N ALA A 30 0.16 5.51 9.20
CA ALA A 30 0.18 4.63 10.35
C ALA A 30 0.81 3.26 10.04
N PHE A 31 0.33 2.59 8.99
CA PHE A 31 0.85 1.31 8.55
C PHE A 31 2.34 1.37 8.18
N MET A 32 2.76 2.37 7.40
CA MET A 32 4.15 2.53 6.99
C MET A 32 5.06 2.86 8.17
N THR A 33 4.57 3.66 9.14
CA THR A 33 5.30 3.95 10.39
C THR A 33 5.56 2.67 11.16
N MET A 34 4.53 1.82 11.32
CA MET A 34 4.68 0.50 11.94
C MET A 34 5.64 -0.40 11.16
N ALA A 35 5.43 -0.50 9.85
CA ALA A 35 6.20 -1.36 8.95
C ALA A 35 7.70 -1.02 8.98
N PHE A 36 8.05 0.26 9.11
CA PHE A 36 9.44 0.74 9.19
C PHE A 36 10.01 0.78 10.61
N GLY A 37 9.36 0.13 11.57
CA GLY A 37 9.86 0.00 12.95
C GLY A 37 9.68 1.26 13.81
N GLY A 38 8.86 2.21 13.36
CA GLY A 38 8.46 3.37 14.17
C GLY A 38 7.47 2.99 15.27
N PRO A 39 7.40 3.78 16.35
CA PRO A 39 6.40 3.57 17.40
C PRO A 39 5.01 3.72 16.80
N HIS A 40 4.21 2.66 16.84
CA HIS A 40 2.89 2.70 16.23
C HIS A 40 1.90 1.75 16.90
N ASP A 41 0.68 2.25 17.11
CA ASP A 41 -0.48 1.50 17.58
C ASP A 41 -1.29 0.98 16.37
N TYR A 42 -0.69 0.14 15.50
CA TYR A 42 -1.42 -0.33 14.31
C TYR A 42 -2.36 -1.42 14.79
N THR A 43 -3.54 -0.99 15.23
CA THR A 43 -4.64 -1.88 15.60
C THR A 43 -5.50 -2.22 14.39
N GLY A 44 -5.08 -1.82 13.19
CA GLY A 44 -5.88 -1.91 11.98
C GLY A 44 -6.31 -3.35 11.75
N THR A 45 -7.51 -3.49 11.20
CA THR A 45 -8.12 -4.78 10.85
C THR A 45 -7.08 -5.65 10.17
N ASP A 46 -7.03 -6.93 10.54
CA ASP A 46 -6.23 -7.97 9.88
C ASP A 46 -6.15 -7.68 8.37
N MET A 47 -4.94 -7.56 7.82
CA MET A 47 -4.69 -7.23 6.42
C MET A 47 -5.53 -8.11 5.48
N ARG A 48 -5.75 -9.37 5.84
CA ARG A 48 -6.66 -10.27 5.10
C ARG A 48 -8.09 -9.76 5.12
N ALA A 49 -8.61 -9.45 6.30
CA ALA A 49 -9.97 -8.94 6.44
C ALA A 49 -10.18 -7.58 5.77
N ALA A 50 -9.17 -6.69 5.81
CA ALA A 50 -9.23 -5.38 5.17
C ALA A 50 -9.33 -5.47 3.64
N HIS A 51 -8.68 -6.45 3.01
CA HIS A 51 -8.61 -6.60 1.56
C HIS A 51 -9.55 -7.68 0.99
N ALA A 52 -10.17 -8.52 1.82
CA ALA A 52 -11.06 -9.60 1.39
C ALA A 52 -12.18 -9.15 0.43
N ARG A 53 -12.81 -7.99 0.69
CA ARG A 53 -13.84 -7.43 -0.21
C ARG A 53 -13.27 -6.98 -1.55
N LEU A 54 -12.00 -6.61 -1.62
CA LEU A 54 -11.36 -6.18 -2.86
C LEU A 54 -11.00 -7.39 -3.74
N ILE A 55 -10.64 -8.52 -3.13
CA ILE A 55 -10.40 -9.79 -3.85
C ILE A 55 -11.66 -10.21 -4.62
N SER A 56 -12.84 -10.13 -3.99
CA SER A 56 -14.11 -10.43 -4.70
C SER A 56 -14.45 -9.43 -5.80
N ARG A 57 -13.77 -8.27 -5.85
CA ARG A 57 -13.86 -7.26 -6.91
C ARG A 57 -12.76 -7.37 -7.96
N GLY A 58 -11.88 -8.38 -7.86
CA GLY A 58 -10.81 -8.62 -8.82
C GLY A 58 -9.41 -8.15 -8.40
N LEU A 59 -9.20 -7.80 -7.12
CA LEU A 59 -7.84 -7.55 -6.61
C LEU A 59 -6.97 -8.80 -6.84
N ALA A 60 -5.78 -8.59 -7.36
CA ALA A 60 -4.90 -9.64 -7.87
C ALA A 60 -3.43 -9.18 -7.80
N VAL A 61 -2.51 -10.08 -8.18
CA VAL A 61 -1.06 -9.86 -8.07
C VAL A 61 -0.62 -8.61 -8.84
N GLU A 62 -1.21 -8.34 -10.00
CA GLU A 62 -0.84 -7.22 -10.85
C GLU A 62 -1.13 -5.88 -10.16
N HIS A 63 -2.26 -5.81 -9.45
CA HIS A 63 -2.65 -4.63 -8.67
C HIS A 63 -1.72 -4.42 -7.47
N PHE A 64 -1.33 -5.50 -6.77
CA PHE A 64 -0.36 -5.41 -5.68
C PHE A 64 0.98 -4.89 -6.19
N SER A 65 1.47 -5.44 -7.31
CA SER A 65 2.72 -4.98 -7.95
C SER A 65 2.62 -3.50 -8.35
N ALA A 66 1.51 -3.06 -8.96
CA ALA A 66 1.34 -1.67 -9.33
C ALA A 66 1.39 -0.72 -8.13
N ILE A 67 0.81 -1.10 -6.98
CA ILE A 67 0.94 -0.34 -5.73
C ILE A 67 2.40 -0.24 -5.27
N ALA A 68 3.16 -1.34 -5.33
CA ALA A 68 4.58 -1.37 -4.97
C ALA A 68 5.42 -0.50 -5.92
N ASP A 69 5.16 -0.54 -7.22
CA ASP A 69 5.85 0.26 -8.23
C ASP A 69 5.58 1.77 -8.02
N HIS A 70 4.34 2.16 -7.71
CA HIS A 70 4.01 3.56 -7.38
C HIS A 70 4.68 4.03 -6.09
N LEU A 71 4.85 3.13 -5.12
CA LEU A 71 5.57 3.42 -3.89
C LEU A 71 7.06 3.64 -4.18
N GLU A 72 7.71 2.74 -4.93
CA GLU A 72 9.09 2.88 -5.36
C GLU A 72 9.31 4.21 -6.09
N ALA A 73 8.49 4.48 -7.12
CA ALA A 73 8.56 5.71 -7.90
C ALA A 73 8.35 6.98 -7.05
N THR A 74 7.58 6.88 -5.97
CA THR A 74 7.41 7.98 -5.03
C THR A 74 8.66 8.19 -4.19
N LEU A 75 9.23 7.13 -3.62
CA LEU A 75 10.43 7.23 -2.78
C LEU A 75 11.64 7.70 -3.57
N VAL A 76 11.82 7.19 -4.80
CA VAL A 76 12.86 7.65 -5.73
C VAL A 76 12.69 9.14 -6.05
N ALA A 77 11.47 9.60 -6.33
CA ALA A 77 11.23 11.02 -6.60
C ALA A 77 11.49 11.91 -5.38
N LEU A 78 11.34 11.37 -4.17
CA LEU A 78 11.71 12.02 -2.91
C LEU A 78 13.21 11.92 -2.60
N SER A 79 14.02 11.37 -3.51
CA SER A 79 15.47 11.18 -3.34
C SER A 79 15.84 10.33 -2.12
N VAL A 80 14.97 9.37 -1.76
CA VAL A 80 15.29 8.38 -0.73
C VAL A 80 16.43 7.48 -1.24
N PRO A 81 17.46 7.20 -0.41
CA PRO A 81 18.57 6.32 -0.78
C PRO A 81 18.10 4.95 -1.31
N PRO A 82 18.68 4.42 -2.40
CA PRO A 82 18.25 3.14 -3.00
C PRO A 82 18.20 1.96 -2.03
N GLU A 83 19.09 1.97 -1.04
CA GLU A 83 19.19 0.95 0.00
C GLU A 83 17.93 0.94 0.87
N LEU A 84 17.46 2.12 1.27
CA LEU A 84 16.22 2.29 2.03
C LEU A 84 15.00 1.99 1.17
N VAL A 85 15.01 2.35 -0.12
CA VAL A 85 13.93 1.96 -1.04
C VAL A 85 13.80 0.44 -1.09
N GLY A 86 14.92 -0.28 -1.21
CA GLY A 86 14.95 -1.75 -1.20
C GLY A 86 14.42 -2.35 0.10
N GLU A 87 14.80 -1.80 1.25
CA GLU A 87 14.26 -2.22 2.56
C GLU A 87 12.74 -2.04 2.63
N VAL A 88 12.24 -0.87 2.19
CA VAL A 88 10.81 -0.58 2.15
C VAL A 88 10.05 -1.58 1.27
N LEU A 89 10.54 -1.84 0.06
CA LEU A 89 9.90 -2.77 -0.87
C LEU A 89 9.96 -4.22 -0.37
N THR A 90 11.01 -4.61 0.35
CA THR A 90 11.11 -5.92 1.01
C THR A 90 10.02 -6.08 2.06
N ILE A 91 9.82 -5.07 2.90
CA ILE A 91 8.79 -5.08 3.95
C ILE A 91 7.39 -5.13 3.31
N VAL A 92 7.11 -4.27 2.33
CA VAL A 92 5.83 -4.27 1.61
C VAL A 92 5.59 -5.62 0.95
N GLY A 93 6.57 -6.18 0.25
CA GLY A 93 6.47 -7.49 -0.38
C GLY A 93 6.11 -8.63 0.57
N SER A 94 6.58 -8.57 1.83
CA SER A 94 6.25 -9.58 2.85
C SER A 94 4.75 -9.62 3.22
N THR A 95 4.00 -8.56 2.91
CA THR A 95 2.57 -8.44 3.23
C THR A 95 1.66 -9.00 2.14
N LYS A 96 2.23 -9.38 0.98
CA LYS A 96 1.48 -9.81 -0.20
C LYS A 96 0.49 -10.94 0.11
N SER A 97 0.93 -11.96 0.85
CA SER A 97 0.07 -13.10 1.17
C SER A 97 -1.13 -12.73 2.01
N GLU A 98 -0.95 -11.78 2.93
CA GLU A 98 -2.06 -11.26 3.73
C GLU A 98 -3.03 -10.41 2.88
N VAL A 99 -2.51 -9.58 1.96
CA VAL A 99 -3.36 -8.72 1.10
C VAL A 99 -4.15 -9.52 0.06
N LEU A 100 -3.52 -10.53 -0.55
CA LEU A 100 -4.14 -11.36 -1.60
C LEU A 100 -4.84 -12.61 -1.07
N ASN A 101 -4.79 -12.82 0.25
CA ASN A 101 -5.32 -13.98 0.93
C ASN A 101 -4.80 -15.32 0.36
N GLU A 102 -3.49 -15.38 0.12
CA GLU A 102 -2.73 -16.58 -0.27
C GLU A 102 -1.89 -17.15 0.90
#